data_AF-A0AAF0BD39-F1
#
_entry.id   AF-A0AAF0BD39-F1
#
_cell.length_a   1.000
_cell.length_b   1.000
_cell.length_c   1.000
_cell.angle_alpha   90.00
_cell.angle_beta   90.00
_cell.angle_gamma   90.00
#
_symmetry.space_group_name_H-M   'P 1'
#
loop_
_entity.id
_entity.type
_entity.pdbx_description
1 polymer ?
#
loop_
_entity_poly.entity_id
_entity_poly.type
_entity_poly.pdbx_seq_one_letter_code
_entity_poly.pdbx_strand_id
1 'polypeptide(L)'
;MKAKTPLLLLGAFALLLQISSCKRERNKQSDRIVFDSISMERCTHLLGDSAMPCNDIKILFEYPSDSIPHAIADSVRWNILNALFGPAYASMSPSEAMSAYAAASDSTYLSDMEPLLKEELVLKPDYRPDLGLYAYVDHITGKVVFRQDSLLVYEIEAFKYMGGSHGYGDVAYLNLDLRTGKQILLKDIIAQGKDAALTDLLWKQLMADQGVSSLESLNEMGYGTLGDLYPTDNFGISERGITFLYNEYEIAPYAMGPIQITLSFDSLAPILKEDSPTALLSAGKNGSKR
;
A
#
# COMPACT_ATOMS: atom_id res chain seq x y z
N MET A 1 -16.02 80.57 -42.26
CA MET A 1 -14.94 80.04 -41.42
C MET A 1 -14.71 78.57 -41.78
N LYS A 2 -13.44 78.25 -42.05
CA LYS A 2 -12.73 76.99 -42.33
C LYS A 2 -13.49 75.64 -42.24
N ALA A 3 -13.28 74.85 -43.30
CA ALA A 3 -13.50 73.41 -43.43
C ALA A 3 -12.58 72.55 -42.53
N LYS A 4 -12.99 71.30 -42.28
CA LYS A 4 -12.21 70.04 -42.42
C LYS A 4 -12.97 68.82 -41.85
N THR A 5 -13.30 67.86 -42.72
CA THR A 5 -13.32 66.39 -42.42
C THR A 5 -11.88 65.87 -42.32
N PRO A 6 -11.56 64.60 -41.94
CA PRO A 6 -12.36 63.45 -41.42
C PRO A 6 -11.67 62.77 -40.19
N LEU A 7 -12.13 61.60 -39.73
CA LEU A 7 -11.34 60.34 -39.65
C LEU A 7 -12.10 59.24 -38.87
N LEU A 8 -12.29 58.08 -39.52
CA LEU A 8 -12.71 56.82 -38.90
C LEU A 8 -11.64 56.31 -37.92
N LEU A 9 -12.05 55.82 -36.76
CA LEU A 9 -11.24 54.94 -35.92
C LEU A 9 -11.96 53.60 -35.73
N LEU A 10 -11.41 52.56 -36.35
CA LEU A 10 -11.69 51.16 -36.04
C LEU A 10 -11.20 50.87 -34.62
N GLY A 11 -12.11 50.55 -33.70
CA GLY A 11 -11.78 49.94 -32.42
C GLY A 11 -11.65 48.43 -32.59
N ALA A 12 -10.43 47.90 -32.45
CA ALA A 12 -10.14 46.47 -32.47
C ALA A 12 -10.72 45.78 -31.22
N PHE A 13 -11.53 44.74 -31.44
CA PHE A 13 -12.05 43.87 -30.39
C PHE A 13 -10.97 42.80 -30.08
N ALA A 14 -10.14 43.04 -29.06
CA ALA A 14 -9.22 42.03 -28.56
C ALA A 14 -9.98 41.07 -27.64
N LEU A 15 -10.38 39.92 -28.19
CA LEU A 15 -10.91 38.79 -27.42
C LEU A 15 -9.74 38.12 -26.68
N LEU A 16 -9.45 38.57 -25.46
CA LEU A 16 -8.52 37.90 -24.55
C LEU A 16 -9.18 36.62 -24.02
N LEU A 17 -8.90 35.50 -24.67
CA LEU A 17 -9.13 34.16 -24.14
C LEU A 17 -8.28 33.97 -22.86
N GLN A 18 -8.91 34.15 -21.70
CA GLN A 18 -8.38 33.78 -20.40
C GLN A 18 -8.35 32.25 -20.26
N ILE A 19 -7.33 31.61 -20.85
CA ILE A 19 -6.99 30.21 -20.57
C ILE A 19 -5.88 30.19 -19.52
N SER A 20 -6.22 30.23 -18.23
CA SER A 20 -5.32 29.86 -17.12
C SER A 20 -6.02 29.85 -15.75
N SER A 21 -6.98 28.94 -15.51
CA SER A 21 -7.40 28.65 -14.13
C SER A 21 -8.07 27.28 -13.95
N CYS A 22 -7.48 26.21 -14.50
CA CYS A 22 -7.93 24.84 -14.18
C CYS A 22 -6.92 24.04 -13.35
N LYS A 23 -5.67 24.50 -13.22
CA LYS A 23 -4.63 23.79 -12.45
C LYS A 23 -4.60 24.15 -10.96
N ARG A 24 -5.03 25.35 -10.57
CA ARG A 24 -4.91 25.84 -9.18
C ARG A 24 -6.05 25.43 -8.25
N GLU A 25 -7.24 25.11 -8.78
CA GLU A 25 -8.35 24.64 -7.95
C GLU A 25 -8.28 23.15 -7.61
N ARG A 26 -7.72 22.30 -8.48
CA ARG A 26 -7.66 20.84 -8.26
C ARG A 26 -6.77 20.44 -7.07
N ASN A 27 -5.69 21.18 -6.80
CA ASN A 27 -4.80 20.88 -5.67
C ASN A 27 -5.44 21.19 -4.30
N LYS A 28 -6.45 22.08 -4.21
CA LYS A 28 -7.16 22.34 -2.95
C LYS A 28 -8.12 21.23 -2.54
N GLN A 29 -8.38 20.26 -3.43
CA GLN A 29 -9.38 19.22 -3.21
C GLN A 29 -8.76 17.97 -2.55
N SER A 30 -7.49 17.65 -2.81
CA SER A 30 -6.78 16.55 -2.14
C SER A 30 -6.47 16.85 -0.68
N ASP A 31 -6.25 18.11 -0.31
CA ASP A 31 -6.06 18.56 1.08
C ASP A 31 -7.30 18.39 1.97
N ARG A 32 -8.46 18.05 1.39
CA ARG A 32 -9.75 17.92 2.10
C ARG A 32 -10.10 16.49 2.49
N ILE A 33 -9.25 15.51 2.14
CA ILE A 33 -9.39 14.14 2.62
C ILE A 33 -8.72 14.04 3.99
N VAL A 34 -9.53 13.81 5.01
CA VAL A 34 -9.13 13.70 6.41
C VAL A 34 -9.23 12.25 6.83
N PHE A 35 -8.20 11.76 7.50
CA PHE A 35 -8.15 10.39 8.00
C PHE A 35 -8.55 10.35 9.48
N ASP A 36 -9.24 9.29 9.85
CA ASP A 36 -9.48 8.88 11.24
C ASP A 36 -8.99 7.44 11.40
N SER A 37 -8.97 6.91 12.62
CA SER A 37 -8.47 5.58 12.93
C SER A 37 -9.49 4.77 13.72
N ILE A 38 -9.55 3.47 13.46
CA ILE A 38 -10.35 2.52 14.25
C ILE A 38 -9.47 1.35 14.67
N SER A 39 -9.75 0.82 15.86
CA SER A 39 -9.05 -0.33 16.42
C SER A 39 -9.99 -1.35 17.04
N MET A 40 -9.56 -2.60 17.05
CA MET A 40 -10.19 -3.70 17.75
C MET A 40 -9.12 -4.66 18.27
N GLU A 41 -9.31 -5.14 19.49
CA GLU A 41 -8.64 -6.30 20.04
C GLU A 41 -9.70 -7.30 20.49
N ARG A 42 -9.53 -8.56 20.11
CA ARG A 42 -10.49 -9.63 20.42
C ARG A 42 -9.77 -10.96 20.57
N CYS A 43 -10.19 -11.76 21.55
CA CYS A 43 -9.71 -13.12 21.77
C CYS A 43 -10.91 -14.06 21.92
N THR A 44 -11.15 -14.92 20.92
CA THR A 44 -12.26 -15.89 20.92
C THR A 44 -11.73 -17.27 21.31
N HIS A 45 -12.08 -17.74 22.50
CA HIS A 45 -11.56 -18.98 23.06
C HIS A 45 -12.32 -20.23 22.58
N LEU A 46 -11.60 -21.34 22.43
CA LEU A 46 -12.20 -22.64 22.10
C LEU A 46 -13.19 -23.08 23.19
N LEU A 47 -14.30 -23.71 22.78
CA LEU A 47 -15.34 -24.22 23.68
C LEU A 47 -16.00 -23.15 24.58
N GLY A 48 -15.72 -21.86 24.33
CA GLY A 48 -16.18 -20.75 25.16
C GLY A 48 -15.51 -20.67 26.54
N ASP A 49 -14.37 -21.35 26.74
CA ASP A 49 -13.65 -21.36 28.01
C ASP A 49 -12.41 -20.46 27.96
N SER A 50 -12.37 -19.40 28.78
CA SER A 50 -11.23 -18.46 28.85
C SER A 50 -9.90 -19.09 29.26
N ALA A 51 -9.90 -20.31 29.82
CA ALA A 51 -8.68 -21.05 30.12
C ALA A 51 -8.12 -21.79 28.88
N MET A 52 -8.88 -21.90 27.79
CA MET A 52 -8.46 -22.54 26.55
C MET A 52 -7.74 -21.54 25.62
N PRO A 53 -6.95 -22.01 24.64
CA PRO A 53 -6.40 -21.19 23.58
C PRO A 53 -7.48 -20.39 22.83
N CYS A 54 -7.07 -19.27 22.21
CA CYS A 54 -7.96 -18.42 21.47
C CYS A 54 -7.40 -18.02 20.10
N ASN A 55 -8.29 -17.46 19.28
CA ASN A 55 -7.92 -16.62 18.14
C ASN A 55 -7.67 -15.19 18.63
N ASP A 56 -6.41 -14.76 18.70
CA ASP A 56 -6.01 -13.39 19.06
C ASP A 56 -6.02 -12.49 17.82
N ILE A 57 -7.03 -11.65 17.71
CA ILE A 57 -7.22 -10.71 16.61
C ILE A 57 -6.90 -9.30 17.10
N LYS A 58 -6.01 -8.61 16.39
CA LYS A 58 -5.73 -7.18 16.60
C LYS A 58 -5.78 -6.46 15.27
N ILE A 59 -6.67 -5.49 15.14
CA ILE A 59 -6.83 -4.71 13.91
C ILE A 59 -6.76 -3.24 14.28
N LEU A 60 -5.87 -2.49 13.65
CA LEU A 60 -5.76 -1.04 13.78
C LEU A 60 -5.55 -0.44 12.40
N PHE A 61 -6.44 0.42 11.92
CA PHE A 61 -6.20 1.05 10.63
C PHE A 61 -6.76 2.46 10.52
N GLU A 62 -6.06 3.27 9.73
CA GLU A 62 -6.49 4.60 9.32
C GLU A 62 -7.39 4.52 8.08
N TYR A 63 -8.43 5.35 8.00
CA TYR A 63 -9.35 5.40 6.87
C TYR A 63 -9.83 6.83 6.60
N PRO A 64 -10.25 7.15 5.35
CA PRO A 64 -10.90 8.43 5.06
C PRO A 64 -12.21 8.59 5.85
N SER A 65 -12.20 9.53 6.79
CA SER A 65 -13.37 10.01 7.56
C SER A 65 -14.30 10.85 6.67
N ASP A 66 -15.29 11.57 7.25
CA ASP A 66 -16.24 12.46 6.56
C ASP A 66 -15.53 13.56 5.72
N SER A 67 -15.04 13.14 4.56
CA SER A 67 -14.17 13.90 3.68
C SER A 67 -14.92 14.31 2.42
N ILE A 68 -14.62 15.51 1.93
CA ILE A 68 -15.18 16.03 0.68
C ILE A 68 -14.07 16.05 -0.38
N PRO A 69 -14.26 15.45 -1.57
CA PRO A 69 -15.52 14.89 -2.09
C PRO A 69 -15.78 13.45 -1.65
N HIS A 70 -17.03 13.15 -1.29
CA HIS A 70 -17.47 11.83 -0.85
C HIS A 70 -17.07 10.73 -1.83
N ALA A 71 -17.32 10.89 -3.14
CA ALA A 71 -16.99 9.85 -4.12
C ALA A 71 -15.49 9.49 -4.19
N ILE A 72 -14.58 10.46 -3.97
CA ILE A 72 -13.14 10.18 -3.94
C ILE A 72 -12.77 9.51 -2.62
N ALA A 73 -13.28 10.02 -1.49
CA ALA A 73 -13.06 9.43 -0.18
C ALA A 73 -13.59 7.98 -0.11
N ASP A 74 -14.75 7.71 -0.70
CA ASP A 74 -15.35 6.39 -0.81
C ASP A 74 -14.48 5.46 -1.67
N SER A 75 -13.96 5.95 -2.80
CA SER A 75 -13.03 5.17 -3.64
C SER A 75 -11.72 4.87 -2.90
N VAL A 76 -11.14 5.83 -2.19
CA VAL A 76 -9.94 5.59 -1.37
C VAL A 76 -10.23 4.56 -0.27
N ARG A 77 -11.35 4.72 0.45
CA ARG A 77 -11.78 3.79 1.50
C ARG A 77 -11.98 2.38 0.96
N TRP A 78 -12.62 2.25 -0.20
CA TRP A 78 -12.82 0.96 -0.87
C TRP A 78 -11.48 0.27 -1.14
N ASN A 79 -10.48 0.99 -1.67
CA ASN A 79 -9.15 0.41 -1.95
C ASN A 79 -8.46 -0.06 -0.66
N ILE A 80 -8.52 0.74 0.41
CA ILE A 80 -7.96 0.39 1.71
C ILE A 80 -8.65 -0.86 2.28
N LEU A 81 -9.98 -0.89 2.34
CA LEU A 81 -10.71 -2.04 2.88
C LEU A 81 -10.55 -3.31 2.03
N ASN A 82 -10.47 -3.16 0.70
CA ASN A 82 -10.17 -4.27 -0.20
C ASN A 82 -8.79 -4.86 0.07
N ALA A 83 -7.77 -4.02 0.33
CA ALA A 83 -6.43 -4.50 0.61
C ALA A 83 -6.28 -5.09 2.02
N LEU A 84 -6.96 -4.51 3.02
CA LEU A 84 -6.92 -5.00 4.40
C LEU A 84 -7.66 -6.35 4.57
N PHE A 85 -8.87 -6.47 4.01
CA PHE A 85 -9.78 -7.56 4.33
C PHE A 85 -10.23 -8.36 3.11
N GLY A 86 -10.06 -7.82 1.91
CA GLY A 86 -10.50 -8.44 0.65
C GLY A 86 -11.80 -7.85 0.08
N PRO A 87 -12.15 -8.25 -1.16
CA PRO A 87 -13.23 -7.64 -1.93
C PRO A 87 -14.62 -7.80 -1.32
N ALA A 88 -14.83 -8.83 -0.49
CA ALA A 88 -16.10 -9.07 0.19
C ALA A 88 -16.46 -7.96 1.20
N TYR A 89 -15.45 -7.25 1.74
CA TYR A 89 -15.61 -6.24 2.78
C TYR A 89 -15.45 -4.80 2.25
N ALA A 90 -14.93 -4.65 1.04
CA ALA A 90 -14.52 -3.36 0.48
C ALA A 90 -15.64 -2.33 0.35
N SER A 91 -16.89 -2.79 0.20
CA SER A 91 -18.07 -1.92 0.06
C SER A 91 -18.80 -1.64 1.39
N MET A 92 -18.31 -2.16 2.52
CA MET A 92 -18.89 -1.91 3.84
C MET A 92 -18.36 -0.60 4.45
N SER A 93 -18.98 -0.13 5.54
CA SER A 93 -18.31 0.87 6.37
C SER A 93 -17.07 0.27 7.08
N PRO A 94 -16.09 1.08 7.52
CA PRO A 94 -14.88 0.57 8.17
C PRO A 94 -15.16 -0.31 9.39
N SER A 95 -16.10 0.10 10.24
CA SER A 95 -16.47 -0.66 11.44
C SER A 95 -17.18 -1.97 11.10
N GLU A 96 -18.04 -1.99 10.08
CA GLU A 96 -18.72 -3.21 9.63
C GLU A 96 -17.73 -4.18 8.98
N ALA A 97 -16.85 -3.69 8.11
CA ALA A 97 -15.79 -4.49 7.48
C ALA A 97 -14.90 -5.18 8.52
N MET A 98 -14.38 -4.41 9.47
CA MET A 98 -13.52 -4.91 10.56
C MET A 98 -14.25 -5.98 11.40
N SER A 99 -15.49 -5.71 11.80
CA SER A 99 -16.27 -6.63 12.63
C SER A 99 -16.63 -7.92 11.88
N ALA A 100 -17.02 -7.80 10.61
CA ALA A 100 -17.36 -8.95 9.77
C ALA A 100 -16.13 -9.82 9.47
N TYR A 101 -14.99 -9.20 9.17
CA TYR A 101 -13.72 -9.91 8.96
C TYR A 101 -13.32 -10.70 10.20
N ALA A 102 -13.34 -10.07 11.38
CA ALA A 102 -12.97 -10.77 12.61
C ALA A 102 -13.93 -11.91 12.96
N ALA A 103 -15.25 -11.70 12.81
CA ALA A 103 -16.23 -12.76 13.01
C ALA A 103 -16.03 -13.94 12.04
N ALA A 104 -15.64 -13.68 10.80
CA ALA A 104 -15.30 -14.74 9.85
C ALA A 104 -14.04 -15.50 10.29
N SER A 105 -12.99 -14.78 10.73
CA SER A 105 -11.76 -15.37 11.29
C SER A 105 -12.05 -16.27 12.50
N ASP A 106 -12.87 -15.81 13.44
CA ASP A 106 -13.31 -16.62 14.58
C ASP A 106 -14.08 -17.87 14.16
N SER A 107 -14.98 -17.73 13.19
CA SER A 107 -15.77 -18.86 12.69
C SER A 107 -14.86 -19.92 12.07
N THR A 108 -13.86 -19.51 11.30
CA THR A 108 -12.85 -20.43 10.74
C THR A 108 -12.06 -21.10 11.85
N TYR A 109 -11.52 -20.32 12.79
CA TYR A 109 -10.75 -20.85 13.92
C TYR A 109 -11.49 -21.91 14.73
N LEU A 110 -12.73 -21.60 15.15
CA LEU A 110 -13.54 -22.55 15.93
C LEU A 110 -13.88 -23.80 15.11
N SER A 111 -14.18 -23.64 13.82
CA SER A 111 -14.46 -24.76 12.91
C SER A 111 -13.25 -25.68 12.71
N ASP A 112 -12.05 -25.10 12.61
CA ASP A 112 -10.81 -25.85 12.40
C ASP A 112 -10.37 -26.58 13.67
N MET A 113 -10.39 -25.88 14.82
CA MET A 113 -9.69 -26.32 16.02
C MET A 113 -10.57 -27.07 17.02
N GLU A 114 -11.87 -26.74 17.15
CA GLU A 114 -12.71 -27.41 18.15
C GLU A 114 -12.88 -28.92 17.89
N PRO A 115 -13.06 -29.42 16.65
CA PRO A 115 -13.18 -30.85 16.41
C PRO A 115 -11.91 -31.61 16.84
N LEU A 116 -10.74 -31.05 16.52
CA LEU A 116 -9.43 -31.63 16.86
C LEU A 116 -9.23 -31.66 18.38
N LEU A 117 -9.58 -30.57 19.08
CA LEU A 117 -9.47 -30.52 20.54
C LEU A 117 -10.45 -31.51 21.20
N LYS A 118 -11.68 -31.62 20.70
CA LYS A 118 -12.69 -32.55 21.23
C LYS A 118 -12.23 -34.00 21.11
N GLU A 119 -11.61 -34.39 19.99
CA GLU A 119 -11.05 -35.74 19.83
C GLU A 119 -9.92 -36.02 20.83
N GLU A 120 -8.99 -35.08 21.02
CA GLU A 120 -7.90 -35.22 21.98
C GLU A 120 -8.42 -35.31 23.43
N LEU A 121 -9.45 -34.53 23.78
CA LEU A 121 -10.07 -34.56 25.12
C LEU A 121 -10.81 -35.88 25.40
N VAL A 122 -11.34 -36.57 24.38
CA VAL A 122 -11.90 -37.92 24.54
C VAL A 122 -10.82 -38.92 24.93
N LEU A 123 -9.64 -38.82 24.32
CA LEU A 123 -8.50 -39.70 24.62
C LEU A 123 -7.80 -39.32 25.93
N LYS A 124 -7.76 -38.03 26.26
CA LYS A 124 -7.07 -37.46 27.43
C LYS A 124 -7.93 -36.34 28.07
N PRO A 125 -8.86 -36.68 28.98
CA PRO A 125 -9.77 -35.70 29.58
C PRO A 125 -9.08 -34.56 30.35
N ASP A 126 -7.90 -34.83 30.91
CA ASP A 126 -7.10 -33.83 31.63
C ASP A 126 -6.12 -33.06 30.73
N TYR A 127 -6.17 -33.26 29.41
CA TYR A 127 -5.31 -32.54 28.48
C TYR A 127 -5.55 -31.03 28.57
N ARG A 128 -4.47 -30.28 28.57
CA ARG A 128 -4.47 -28.82 28.50
C ARG A 128 -3.62 -28.44 27.29
N PRO A 129 -4.24 -27.94 26.20
CA PRO A 129 -3.51 -27.64 24.98
C PRO A 129 -2.49 -26.53 25.21
N ASP A 130 -1.32 -26.71 24.60
CA ASP A 130 -0.35 -25.63 24.46
C ASP A 130 -0.92 -24.57 23.51
N LEU A 131 -0.69 -23.29 23.84
CA LEU A 131 -1.08 -22.15 23.03
C LEU A 131 -0.52 -22.27 21.61
N GLY A 132 0.70 -22.79 21.43
CA GLY A 132 1.34 -22.89 20.12
C GLY A 132 0.64 -23.82 19.12
N LEU A 133 -0.18 -24.77 19.55
CA LEU A 133 -0.81 -25.74 18.64
C LEU A 133 -2.27 -25.40 18.30
N TYR A 134 -2.95 -24.71 19.21
CA TYR A 134 -4.39 -24.48 19.13
C TYR A 134 -4.76 -22.99 19.20
N ALA A 135 -3.81 -22.06 19.25
CA ALA A 135 -4.09 -20.64 19.14
C ALA A 135 -3.84 -20.14 17.71
N TYR A 136 -4.71 -19.24 17.26
CA TYR A 136 -4.46 -18.44 16.07
C TYR A 136 -4.10 -17.01 16.49
N VAL A 137 -3.34 -16.32 15.64
CA VAL A 137 -3.03 -14.90 15.76
C VAL A 137 -3.30 -14.24 14.42
N ASP A 138 -4.04 -13.13 14.40
CA ASP A 138 -4.31 -12.33 13.21
C ASP A 138 -4.19 -10.84 13.55
N HIS A 139 -3.02 -10.28 13.28
CA HIS A 139 -2.71 -8.89 13.58
C HIS A 139 -2.60 -8.11 12.27
N ILE A 140 -3.37 -7.04 12.11
CA ILE A 140 -3.40 -6.20 10.92
C ILE A 140 -3.26 -4.74 11.34
N THR A 141 -2.26 -4.05 10.79
CA THR A 141 -2.13 -2.59 10.90
C THR A 141 -2.19 -1.94 9.53
N GLY A 142 -2.85 -0.78 9.42
CA GLY A 142 -2.93 0.00 8.19
C GLY A 142 -2.74 1.49 8.48
N LYS A 143 -1.77 2.15 7.84
CA LYS A 143 -1.44 3.55 8.13
C LYS A 143 -0.98 4.32 6.89
N VAL A 144 -1.25 5.61 6.86
CA VAL A 144 -0.66 6.53 5.89
C VAL A 144 0.80 6.78 6.23
N VAL A 145 1.71 6.38 5.35
CA VAL A 145 3.17 6.53 5.54
C VAL A 145 3.76 7.71 4.77
N PHE A 146 3.07 8.16 3.71
CA PHE A 146 3.49 9.33 2.95
C PHE A 146 2.29 10.05 2.33
N ARG A 147 2.32 11.38 2.33
CA ARG A 147 1.32 12.21 1.67
C ARG A 147 1.95 13.49 1.13
N GLN A 148 1.79 13.73 -0.17
CA GLN A 148 2.24 14.97 -0.82
C GLN A 148 1.34 15.29 -2.01
N ASP A 149 0.80 16.50 -2.06
CA ASP A 149 -0.17 16.95 -3.07
C ASP A 149 -1.36 15.98 -3.20
N SER A 150 -1.43 15.24 -4.32
CA SER A 150 -2.47 14.24 -4.58
C SER A 150 -2.00 12.81 -4.36
N LEU A 151 -0.74 12.57 -4.02
CA LEU A 151 -0.25 11.24 -3.72
C LEU A 151 -0.47 10.92 -2.24
N LEU A 152 -1.08 9.77 -1.99
CA LEU A 152 -1.13 9.13 -0.68
C LEU A 152 -0.50 7.75 -0.80
N VAL A 153 0.44 7.43 0.09
CA VAL A 153 0.98 6.07 0.22
C VAL A 153 0.56 5.52 1.56
N TYR A 154 -0.07 4.35 1.49
CA TYR A 154 -0.62 3.62 2.61
C TYR A 154 0.15 2.31 2.75
N GLU A 155 0.54 1.96 3.97
CA GLU A 155 1.23 0.73 4.30
C GLU A 155 0.31 -0.16 5.13
N ILE A 156 0.29 -1.44 4.80
CA ILE A 156 -0.40 -2.49 5.55
C ILE A 156 0.67 -3.44 6.05
N GLU A 157 0.65 -3.75 7.35
CA GLU A 157 1.43 -4.83 7.94
C GLU A 157 0.44 -5.85 8.50
N ALA A 158 0.55 -7.10 8.05
CA ALA A 158 -0.26 -8.21 8.52
C ALA A 158 0.64 -9.31 9.08
N PHE A 159 0.26 -9.89 10.20
CA PHE A 159 0.89 -11.07 10.77
C PHE A 159 -0.17 -12.12 11.07
N LYS A 160 0.03 -13.33 10.57
CA LYS A 160 -0.84 -14.46 10.85
C LYS A 160 -0.07 -15.63 11.43
N TYR A 161 -0.65 -16.27 12.44
CA TYR A 161 -0.20 -17.56 12.95
C TYR A 161 -1.41 -18.49 13.03
N MET A 162 -1.30 -19.67 12.43
CA MET A 162 -2.37 -20.67 12.42
C MET A 162 -1.86 -22.03 12.95
N GLY A 163 -0.90 -21.98 13.88
CA GLY A 163 -0.12 -23.15 14.32
C GLY A 163 1.12 -23.42 13.43
N GLY A 164 1.98 -24.34 13.87
CA GLY A 164 3.21 -24.71 13.16
C GLY A 164 4.47 -23.99 13.69
N SER A 165 5.54 -23.98 12.89
CA SER A 165 6.87 -23.53 13.33
C SER A 165 7.03 -22.02 13.52
N HIS A 166 6.31 -21.22 12.74
CA HIS A 166 6.34 -19.75 12.81
C HIS A 166 5.08 -19.17 12.16
N GLY A 167 4.85 -17.87 12.38
CA GLY A 167 3.82 -17.12 11.66
C GLY A 167 4.29 -16.67 10.28
N TYR A 168 3.42 -15.95 9.60
CA TYR A 168 3.64 -15.36 8.30
C TYR A 168 3.40 -13.86 8.40
N GLY A 169 4.43 -13.06 8.09
CA GLY A 169 4.35 -11.61 8.00
C GLY A 169 4.20 -11.17 6.54
N ASP A 170 3.35 -10.18 6.30
CA ASP A 170 3.17 -9.56 5.00
C ASP A 170 3.13 -8.04 5.15
N VAL A 171 3.92 -7.32 4.36
CA VAL A 171 3.87 -5.87 4.24
C VAL A 171 3.41 -5.52 2.83
N ALA A 172 2.42 -4.64 2.69
CA ALA A 172 1.91 -4.21 1.40
C ALA A 172 1.78 -2.68 1.33
N TYR A 173 2.12 -2.11 0.18
CA TYR A 173 1.91 -0.69 -0.11
C TYR A 173 0.76 -0.46 -1.09
N LEU A 174 -0.03 0.58 -0.82
CA LEU A 174 -0.99 1.16 -1.76
C LEU A 174 -0.58 2.59 -2.08
N ASN A 175 -0.35 2.88 -3.36
CA ASN A 175 -0.16 4.23 -3.86
C ASN A 175 -1.49 4.72 -4.44
N LEU A 176 -2.04 5.82 -3.93
CA LEU A 176 -3.37 6.30 -4.26
C LEU A 176 -3.31 7.74 -4.79
N ASP A 177 -4.00 8.00 -5.91
CA ASP A 177 -4.19 9.35 -6.43
C ASP A 177 -5.47 9.97 -5.85
N LEU A 178 -5.32 10.89 -4.90
CA LEU A 178 -6.39 11.62 -4.23
C LEU A 178 -7.21 12.56 -5.15
N ARG A 179 -6.86 12.70 -6.43
CA ARG A 179 -7.72 13.39 -7.42
C ARG A 179 -8.76 12.47 -8.02
N THR A 180 -8.47 11.17 -8.05
CA THR A 180 -9.31 10.16 -8.72
C THR A 180 -9.83 9.09 -7.76
N GLY A 181 -9.19 8.94 -6.61
CA GLY A 181 -9.44 7.88 -5.62
C GLY A 181 -8.95 6.50 -6.06
N LYS A 182 -8.16 6.42 -7.14
CA LYS A 182 -7.68 5.16 -7.72
C LYS A 182 -6.26 4.83 -7.26
N GLN A 183 -5.96 3.53 -7.23
CA GLN A 183 -4.60 3.03 -7.07
C GLN A 183 -3.75 3.35 -8.30
N ILE A 184 -2.53 3.82 -8.04
CA ILE A 184 -1.44 3.97 -9.00
C ILE A 184 -0.69 2.64 -9.01
N LEU A 185 -0.72 1.96 -10.16
CA LEU A 185 -0.06 0.66 -10.34
C LEU A 185 1.32 0.86 -10.97
N LEU A 186 2.19 -0.15 -10.93
CA LEU A 186 3.54 -0.03 -11.47
C LEU A 186 3.51 0.30 -12.98
N LYS A 187 2.56 -0.31 -13.69
CA LYS A 187 2.30 -0.04 -15.11
C LYS A 187 1.90 1.40 -15.41
N ASP A 188 1.44 2.19 -14.43
CA ASP A 188 1.11 3.60 -14.62
C ASP A 188 2.35 4.51 -14.52
N ILE A 189 3.45 3.97 -13.98
CA ILE A 189 4.71 4.67 -13.71
C ILE A 189 5.80 4.25 -14.70
N ILE A 190 5.97 2.95 -14.93
CA ILE A 190 7.03 2.38 -15.75
C ILE A 190 6.56 2.24 -17.20
N ALA A 191 7.42 2.65 -18.14
CA ALA A 191 7.10 2.58 -19.56
C ALA A 191 7.00 1.11 -20.02
N GLN A 192 6.10 0.85 -20.96
CA GLN A 192 5.87 -0.50 -21.48
C GLN A 192 7.17 -1.09 -22.05
N GLY A 193 7.46 -2.36 -21.72
CA GLY A 193 8.67 -3.06 -22.17
C GLY A 193 9.94 -2.67 -21.43
N LYS A 194 9.84 -2.00 -20.27
CA LYS A 194 10.99 -1.66 -19.42
C LYS A 194 11.18 -2.56 -18.20
N ASP A 195 10.40 -3.63 -18.07
CA ASP A 195 10.43 -4.58 -16.96
C ASP A 195 11.85 -5.12 -16.71
N ALA A 196 12.54 -5.59 -17.75
CA ALA A 196 13.92 -6.08 -17.64
C ALA A 196 14.90 -4.97 -17.19
N ALA A 197 14.72 -3.75 -17.68
CA ALA A 197 15.56 -2.62 -17.27
C ALA A 197 15.30 -2.22 -15.81
N LEU A 198 14.06 -2.37 -15.32
CA LEU A 198 13.74 -2.17 -13.92
C LEU A 198 14.38 -3.27 -13.05
N THR A 199 14.27 -4.54 -13.44
CA THR A 199 14.96 -5.65 -12.75
C THR A 199 16.48 -5.40 -12.67
N ASP A 200 17.12 -4.97 -13.75
CA ASP A 200 18.55 -4.62 -13.76
C ASP A 200 18.88 -3.49 -12.77
N LEU A 201 18.03 -2.47 -12.66
CA LEU A 201 18.21 -1.38 -11.70
C LEU A 201 18.07 -1.88 -10.27
N LEU A 202 17.10 -2.75 -10.00
CA LEU A 202 16.87 -3.32 -8.67
C LEU A 202 18.07 -4.17 -8.22
N TRP A 203 18.60 -5.02 -9.09
CA TRP A 203 19.81 -5.79 -8.81
C TRP A 203 21.02 -4.90 -8.53
N LYS A 204 21.23 -3.86 -9.35
CA LYS A 204 22.33 -2.91 -9.15
C LYS A 204 22.21 -2.17 -7.82
N GLN A 205 20.99 -1.76 -7.45
CA GLN A 205 20.74 -1.08 -6.19
C GLN A 205 20.95 -2.02 -5.00
N LEU A 206 20.43 -3.26 -5.07
CA LEU A 206 20.64 -4.25 -4.01
C LEU A 206 22.12 -4.58 -3.81
N MET A 207 22.88 -4.73 -4.90
CA MET A 207 24.34 -4.91 -4.81
C MET A 207 25.01 -3.72 -4.11
N ALA A 208 24.62 -2.50 -4.46
CA ALA A 208 25.14 -1.29 -3.82
C ALA A 208 24.77 -1.21 -2.33
N ASP A 209 23.53 -1.53 -1.98
CA ASP A 209 23.02 -1.52 -0.60
C ASP A 209 23.77 -2.54 0.28
N GLN A 210 24.16 -3.69 -0.28
CA GLN A 210 24.93 -4.72 0.42
C GLN A 210 26.45 -4.56 0.31
N GLY A 211 26.93 -3.56 -0.43
CA GLY A 211 28.37 -3.30 -0.59
C GLY A 211 29.11 -4.36 -1.43
N VAL A 212 28.41 -5.04 -2.35
CA VAL A 212 28.98 -6.06 -3.24
C VAL A 212 28.91 -5.64 -4.71
N SER A 213 29.63 -6.33 -5.58
CA SER A 213 29.70 -5.98 -7.02
C SER A 213 29.33 -7.12 -7.97
N SER A 214 28.81 -8.24 -7.46
CA SER A 214 28.37 -9.38 -8.26
C SER A 214 27.09 -10.02 -7.69
N LEU A 215 26.30 -10.62 -8.59
CA LEU A 215 25.12 -11.40 -8.23
C LEU A 215 25.48 -12.66 -7.44
N GLU A 216 26.67 -13.22 -7.67
CA GLU A 216 27.18 -14.38 -6.94
C GLU A 216 27.33 -14.04 -5.45
N SER A 217 27.95 -12.90 -5.12
CA SER A 217 28.09 -12.46 -3.73
C SER A 217 26.74 -12.16 -3.06
N LEU A 218 25.76 -11.63 -3.80
CA LEU A 218 24.39 -11.49 -3.27
C LEU A 218 23.73 -12.84 -2.98
N ASN A 219 23.88 -13.81 -3.88
CA ASN A 219 23.35 -15.17 -3.69
C ASN A 219 24.01 -15.88 -2.49
N GLU A 220 25.31 -15.71 -2.30
CA GLU A 220 26.03 -16.23 -1.13
C GLU A 220 25.50 -15.65 0.20
N MET A 221 24.98 -14.41 0.16
CA MET A 221 24.30 -13.78 1.30
C MET A 221 22.82 -14.17 1.45
N GLY A 222 22.27 -14.95 0.51
CA GLY A 222 20.89 -15.42 0.51
C GLY A 222 19.91 -14.64 -0.38
N TYR A 223 20.36 -13.56 -1.01
CA TYR A 223 19.51 -12.76 -1.92
C TYR A 223 19.37 -13.43 -3.28
N GLY A 224 18.13 -13.63 -3.73
CA GLY A 224 17.84 -14.23 -5.04
C GLY A 224 17.90 -15.75 -5.06
N THR A 225 18.10 -16.41 -3.90
CA THR A 225 18.23 -17.87 -3.85
C THR A 225 16.90 -18.60 -4.03
N LEU A 226 15.78 -17.90 -3.86
CA LEU A 226 14.43 -18.46 -4.06
C LEU A 226 13.81 -18.07 -5.40
N GLY A 227 14.39 -17.10 -6.10
CA GLY A 227 13.88 -16.57 -7.35
C GLY A 227 14.63 -15.31 -7.78
N ASP A 228 14.54 -14.99 -9.07
CA ASP A 228 15.11 -13.75 -9.61
C ASP A 228 14.25 -12.55 -9.17
N LEU A 229 14.85 -11.36 -9.11
CA LEU A 229 14.10 -10.13 -8.86
C LEU A 229 13.17 -9.84 -10.04
N TYR A 230 11.94 -9.46 -9.73
CA TYR A 230 10.93 -9.05 -10.71
C TYR A 230 10.35 -7.69 -10.36
N PRO A 231 9.76 -6.97 -11.33
CA PRO A 231 9.03 -5.74 -11.07
C PRO A 231 7.77 -6.01 -10.22
N THR A 232 7.90 -5.94 -8.90
CA THR A 232 6.78 -6.16 -7.98
C THR A 232 5.82 -4.96 -8.00
N ASP A 233 4.51 -5.24 -7.95
CA ASP A 233 3.47 -4.22 -7.74
C ASP A 233 3.39 -3.79 -6.25
N ASN A 234 4.17 -4.42 -5.36
CA ASN A 234 4.29 -4.02 -3.96
C ASN A 234 5.39 -2.96 -3.79
N PHE A 235 5.03 -1.69 -3.95
CA PHE A 235 5.98 -0.58 -3.85
C PHE A 235 5.38 0.64 -3.18
N GLY A 236 6.20 1.43 -2.48
CA GLY A 236 5.83 2.71 -1.89
C GLY A 236 6.57 3.87 -2.54
N ILE A 237 5.86 4.97 -2.83
CA ILE A 237 6.46 6.19 -3.38
C ILE A 237 6.79 7.19 -2.26
N SER A 238 7.98 7.80 -2.31
CA SER A 238 8.38 8.88 -1.41
C SER A 238 9.16 9.97 -2.14
N GLU A 239 9.60 11.02 -1.43
CA GLU A 239 10.47 12.07 -1.99
C GLU A 239 11.85 11.54 -2.44
N ARG A 240 12.27 10.38 -1.93
CA ARG A 240 13.55 9.75 -2.28
C ARG A 240 13.46 8.97 -3.59
N GLY A 241 12.28 8.46 -3.94
CA GLY A 241 12.08 7.58 -5.08
C GLY A 241 10.99 6.53 -4.82
N ILE A 242 11.15 5.36 -5.42
CA ILE A 242 10.23 4.23 -5.29
C ILE A 242 10.92 3.11 -4.53
N THR A 243 10.33 2.67 -3.42
CA THR A 243 10.77 1.53 -2.63
C THR A 243 9.96 0.30 -3.04
N PHE A 244 10.63 -0.70 -3.61
CA PHE A 244 10.06 -1.99 -3.95
C PHE A 244 10.25 -2.95 -2.78
N LEU A 245 9.19 -3.63 -2.38
CA LEU A 245 9.19 -4.54 -1.24
C LEU A 245 8.93 -5.97 -1.70
N TYR A 246 9.80 -6.88 -1.24
CA TYR A 246 9.64 -8.32 -1.37
C TYR A 246 9.45 -8.90 0.02
N ASN A 247 8.30 -9.53 0.27
CA ASN A 247 8.00 -10.19 1.52
C ASN A 247 8.83 -11.48 1.69
N GLU A 248 8.74 -12.03 2.88
CA GLU A 248 9.40 -13.28 3.24
C GLU A 248 9.09 -14.37 2.19
N TYR A 249 10.12 -15.13 1.81
CA TYR A 249 10.08 -16.17 0.78
C TYR A 249 9.93 -15.73 -0.68
N GLU A 250 9.72 -14.45 -1.00
CA GLU A 250 9.59 -14.04 -2.42
C GLU A 250 10.93 -14.16 -3.18
N ILE A 251 12.02 -13.63 -2.61
CA ILE A 251 13.35 -13.66 -3.24
C ILE A 251 14.45 -14.23 -2.33
N ALA A 252 14.18 -14.42 -1.04
CA ALA A 252 15.16 -14.86 -0.05
C ALA A 252 14.51 -15.67 1.09
N PRO A 253 15.28 -16.48 1.83
CA PRO A 253 14.75 -17.27 2.95
C PRO A 253 14.10 -16.41 4.04
N TYR A 254 13.09 -16.97 4.71
CA TYR A 254 12.34 -16.33 5.81
C TYR A 254 13.20 -15.59 6.84
N ALA A 255 14.32 -16.18 7.25
CA ALA A 255 15.20 -15.62 8.26
C ALA A 255 15.80 -14.25 7.91
N MET A 256 15.75 -13.85 6.62
CA MET A 256 16.19 -12.54 6.16
C MET A 256 15.12 -11.45 6.30
N GLY A 257 13.87 -11.84 6.59
CA GLY A 257 12.74 -10.91 6.63
C GLY A 257 12.41 -10.30 5.26
N PRO A 258 11.53 -9.29 5.23
CA PRO A 258 11.20 -8.57 4.00
C PRO A 258 12.39 -7.73 3.50
N ILE A 259 12.57 -7.69 2.18
CA ILE A 259 13.65 -6.97 1.51
C ILE A 259 13.09 -5.73 0.82
N GLN A 260 13.67 -4.58 1.09
CA GLN A 260 13.27 -3.30 0.50
C GLN A 260 14.39 -2.72 -0.35
N ILE A 261 14.09 -2.38 -1.59
CA ILE A 261 15.04 -1.80 -2.55
C ILE A 261 14.51 -0.45 -3.01
N THR A 262 15.22 0.63 -2.69
CA THR A 262 14.78 2.00 -3.04
C THR A 262 15.53 2.53 -4.26
N LEU A 263 14.82 2.71 -5.37
CA LEU A 263 15.35 3.35 -6.58
C LEU A 263 15.01 4.83 -6.59
N SER A 264 16.04 5.68 -6.73
CA SER A 264 15.85 7.11 -6.87
C SER A 264 15.10 7.48 -8.17
N PHE A 265 14.44 8.64 -8.19
CA PHE A 265 13.83 9.13 -9.43
C PHE A 265 14.85 9.36 -10.55
N ASP A 266 16.09 9.73 -10.22
CA ASP A 266 17.16 9.92 -11.21
C ASP A 266 17.56 8.60 -11.87
N SER A 267 17.66 7.52 -11.09
CA SER A 267 17.91 6.16 -11.64
C SER A 267 16.73 5.64 -12.47
N LEU A 268 15.50 6.00 -12.10
CA LEU A 268 14.29 5.56 -12.80
C LEU A 268 14.01 6.40 -14.06
N ALA A 269 14.53 7.63 -14.16
CA ALA A 269 14.21 8.57 -15.23
C ALA A 269 14.25 7.98 -16.66
N PRO A 270 15.21 7.10 -17.04
CA PRO A 270 15.24 6.50 -18.38
C PRO A 270 14.11 5.49 -18.68
N ILE A 271 13.38 5.03 -17.66
CA ILE A 271 12.33 4.01 -17.78
C ILE A 271 10.95 4.48 -17.29
N LEU A 272 10.84 5.68 -16.74
CA LEU A 272 9.56 6.28 -16.38
C LEU A 272 8.73 6.62 -17.63
N LYS A 273 7.40 6.54 -17.50
CA LYS A 273 6.47 7.15 -18.45
C LYS A 273 6.58 8.67 -18.41
N GLU A 274 6.49 9.32 -19.56
CA GLU A 274 6.54 10.79 -19.68
C GLU A 274 5.46 11.47 -18.82
N ASP A 275 4.25 10.91 -18.80
CA ASP A 275 3.11 11.41 -18.01
C ASP A 275 2.91 10.64 -16.69
N SER A 276 3.97 10.03 -16.15
CA SER A 276 3.88 9.28 -14.88
C SER A 276 3.24 10.14 -13.78
N PRO A 277 2.33 9.58 -12.95
CA PRO A 277 1.80 10.26 -11.76
C PRO A 277 2.89 10.78 -10.81
N THR A 278 4.10 10.20 -10.87
CA THR A 278 5.27 10.62 -10.07
C THR A 278 6.07 11.78 -10.70
N ALA A 279 5.72 12.25 -11.89
CA ALA A 279 6.47 13.30 -12.59
C ALA A 279 6.52 14.64 -11.84
N LEU A 280 5.53 14.91 -10.97
CA LEU A 280 5.53 16.10 -10.11
C LEU A 280 6.59 16.02 -9.00
N LEU A 281 6.90 14.80 -8.54
CA LEU A 281 7.91 14.54 -7.50
C LEU A 281 9.33 14.58 -8.06
N SER A 282 9.52 14.20 -9.33
CA SER A 282 10.82 14.27 -10.00
C SER A 282 11.16 15.70 -10.47
N ALA A 283 10.17 16.51 -10.86
CA ALA A 283 10.38 17.87 -11.35
C ALA A 283 10.85 18.88 -10.29
N GLY A 284 10.57 18.63 -9.00
CA GLY A 284 10.95 19.50 -7.89
C GLY A 284 12.45 19.68 -7.67
N LYS A 285 13.29 18.78 -8.23
CA LYS A 285 14.76 18.82 -8.07
C LYS A 285 15.49 19.57 -9.19
N ASN A 286 14.86 19.75 -10.36
CA ASN A 286 15.46 20.49 -11.49
C ASN A 286 15.25 22.02 -11.40
N GLY A 287 14.52 22.51 -10.41
CA GLY A 287 14.26 23.95 -10.20
C GLY A 287 15.35 24.72 -9.45
N SER A 288 16.35 24.04 -8.86
CA SER A 288 17.40 24.69 -8.04
C SER A 288 18.72 24.98 -8.80
N LYS A 289 18.74 24.81 -10.12
CA LYS A 289 19.87 25.22 -10.97
C LYS A 289 19.41 26.26 -12.00
N ARG A 290 19.23 27.50 -11.56
CA ARG A 290 19.36 28.69 -12.40
C ARG A 290 20.07 29.77 -11.62
#